data_AF-A0A3A4PL88-F1
#
_entry.id   AF-A0A3A4PL88-F1
#
_cell.length_a   1.000
_cell.length_b   1.000
_cell.length_c   1.000
_cell.angle_alpha   90.00
_cell.angle_beta   90.00
_cell.angle_gamma   90.00
#
_symmetry.space_group_name_H-M   'P 1'
#
loop_
_entity.id
_entity.type
_entity.pdbx_description
1 polymer ?
#
loop_
_entity_poly.entity_id
_entity_poly.type
_entity_poly.pdbx_seq_one_letter_code
_entity_poly.pdbx_strand_id
1 'polypeptide(L)'
;MNEIHLRIIIVYVILQLVNLTSGFAASPAITNNQIVVGKVQSTNQPLHDVNDVHHTDASKEPFLAEIMKNLGYNESVIAKPLAVGLFKSSINPSVTILQKNGNAKVSFGWYREERDVQFINTIFEPVTGPTSAKTINPGDASFGFFIRVDFSGEYQWYTEIVKNDWEAHVKVYPLMKEGKEISDSYLLCWEDIPLGMDVRDDYQDIIVQVTGVTPVDAQPFDDLYGDFPILTFHTWGSTPFSSSLNDNPIHQRILFSVRIHPKSAVEIAEEIKISTKKVTTVLSQLAQYDLVRKTEDLKWVANIPIYTADEILKSNQIGLKYARIEADILREQIPGLKQTYEQCQVSKYHSWTKISLMIVGALCADFCVSDRIRFKPEYFDERFLPPLHPDGSRWGYSGQEVLSSPIPFRKYQFYQNVFRDAEGGIARFGYFDLTDEERTSPPTRPESLRYENKGKIWLSLTMPSTLDEIQIKTGLSRDVVQSAINEMSGWNPPGLIRKDDQYLSSIPIFTEHDLELLLRKTDRIAEIIFKQVSIPMEKEMEAEGKKLGLRYPLSSGTSARDIALQILIEEELLTTAPPPVPWNFGVWGWNGELKMWEERKAEG
;
A
#
# COMPACT_ATOMS: atom_id res chain seq x y z
N MET A 1 17.60 -21.97 -36.92
CA MET A 1 16.79 -22.25 -35.71
C MET A 1 17.74 -22.75 -34.65
N ASN A 2 18.10 -21.89 -33.70
CA ASN A 2 19.24 -22.09 -32.80
C ASN A 2 18.88 -22.93 -31.57
N GLU A 3 19.83 -23.76 -31.12
CA GLU A 3 19.80 -24.62 -29.91
C GLU A 3 19.28 -23.95 -28.63
N ILE A 4 19.33 -22.61 -28.56
CA ILE A 4 18.84 -21.81 -27.43
C ILE A 4 17.31 -21.93 -27.26
N HIS A 5 16.54 -21.98 -28.36
CA HIS A 5 15.09 -22.15 -28.28
C HIS A 5 14.70 -23.55 -27.78
N LEU A 6 15.51 -24.57 -28.07
CA LEU A 6 15.24 -25.95 -27.64
C LEU A 6 15.47 -26.10 -26.12
N ARG A 7 16.44 -25.39 -25.55
CA ARG A 7 16.74 -25.44 -24.09
C ARG A 7 15.66 -24.73 -23.26
N ILE A 8 15.08 -23.65 -23.76
CA ILE A 8 13.98 -22.93 -23.09
C ILE A 8 12.72 -23.81 -23.04
N ILE A 9 12.41 -24.52 -24.13
CA ILE A 9 11.25 -25.44 -24.19
C ILE A 9 11.43 -26.64 -23.25
N ILE A 10 12.65 -27.20 -23.15
CA ILE A 10 12.91 -28.37 -22.29
C ILE A 10 12.81 -28.02 -20.81
N VAL A 11 13.26 -26.84 -20.37
CA VAL A 11 13.12 -26.40 -18.97
C VAL A 11 11.64 -26.15 -18.63
N TYR A 12 10.86 -25.61 -19.57
CA TYR A 12 9.44 -25.35 -19.38
C TYR A 12 8.60 -26.65 -19.23
N VAL A 13 8.93 -27.69 -20.00
CA VAL A 13 8.24 -28.99 -19.92
C VAL A 13 8.60 -29.77 -18.64
N ILE A 14 9.82 -29.63 -18.12
CA ILE A 14 10.24 -30.29 -16.87
C ILE A 14 9.54 -29.65 -15.65
N LEU A 15 9.31 -28.33 -15.64
CA LEU A 15 8.58 -27.65 -14.56
C LEU A 15 7.10 -28.02 -14.49
N GLN A 16 6.46 -28.26 -15.63
CA GLN A 16 5.06 -28.72 -15.70
C GLN A 16 4.88 -30.15 -15.14
N LEU A 17 5.89 -31.01 -15.28
CA LEU A 17 5.84 -32.39 -14.78
C LEU A 17 6.06 -32.50 -13.26
N VAL A 18 6.80 -31.57 -12.65
CA VAL A 18 7.05 -31.58 -11.20
C VAL A 18 5.78 -31.20 -10.40
N ASN A 19 4.97 -30.27 -10.91
CA ASN A 19 3.71 -29.86 -10.28
C ASN A 19 2.61 -30.94 -10.26
N LEU A 20 2.75 -32.03 -11.03
CA LEU A 20 1.81 -33.16 -11.02
C LEU A 20 2.06 -34.18 -9.90
N THR A 21 3.14 -34.05 -9.11
CA THR A 21 3.54 -35.09 -8.14
C THR A 21 3.52 -34.70 -6.67
N SER A 22 3.21 -33.44 -6.31
CA SER A 22 3.18 -32.97 -4.91
C SER A 22 1.78 -32.92 -4.29
N GLY A 23 0.89 -33.83 -4.70
CA GLY A 23 -0.29 -34.20 -3.91
C GLY A 23 0.07 -35.33 -2.95
N PHE A 24 -0.37 -35.22 -1.69
CA PHE A 24 -0.20 -36.14 -0.55
C PHE A 24 1.02 -35.90 0.38
N ALA A 25 0.77 -35.20 1.48
CA ALA A 25 1.19 -35.63 2.82
C ALA A 25 0.37 -34.90 3.89
N ALA A 26 -0.05 -35.67 4.90
CA ALA A 26 -1.02 -35.32 5.92
C ALA A 26 -0.42 -34.53 7.09
N SER A 27 -1.29 -33.80 7.80
CA SER A 27 -1.07 -33.30 9.17
C SER A 27 -0.85 -34.46 10.16
N PRO A 28 -0.17 -34.23 11.30
CA PRO A 28 -0.98 -34.22 12.53
C PRO A 28 -0.57 -33.22 13.63
N ALA A 29 -1.61 -32.78 14.34
CA ALA A 29 -1.74 -32.61 15.79
C ALA A 29 -0.91 -31.56 16.54
N ILE A 30 -1.60 -30.55 17.07
CA ILE A 30 -1.29 -29.96 18.38
C ILE A 30 -2.58 -29.93 19.22
N THR A 31 -2.45 -30.44 20.43
CA THR A 31 -3.47 -30.71 21.45
C THR A 31 -3.86 -29.49 22.28
N ASN A 32 -5.15 -29.44 22.64
CA ASN A 32 -5.77 -28.97 23.88
C ASN A 32 -5.00 -28.00 24.80
N ASN A 33 -5.63 -26.86 25.13
CA ASN A 33 -5.97 -26.58 26.53
C ASN A 33 -7.06 -25.50 26.73
N GLN A 34 -8.11 -25.95 27.45
CA GLN A 34 -8.86 -25.29 28.52
C GLN A 34 -9.60 -23.96 28.26
N ILE A 35 -10.90 -24.14 28.02
CA ILE A 35 -11.99 -23.20 28.28
C ILE A 35 -12.22 -23.15 29.80
N VAL A 36 -12.20 -21.94 30.39
CA VAL A 36 -12.83 -21.67 31.69
C VAL A 36 -14.09 -20.86 31.44
N VAL A 37 -15.22 -21.46 31.82
CA VAL A 37 -16.57 -20.93 31.76
C VAL A 37 -16.79 -19.98 32.94
N GLY A 38 -17.16 -18.72 32.65
CA GLY A 38 -17.72 -17.79 33.62
C GLY A 38 -19.14 -17.38 33.23
N LYS A 39 -20.15 -17.96 33.89
CA LYS A 39 -21.57 -17.55 33.85
C LYS A 39 -21.76 -16.31 34.74
N VAL A 40 -22.43 -15.27 34.24
CA VAL A 40 -23.29 -14.36 35.05
C VAL A 40 -24.38 -13.82 34.10
N GLN A 41 -25.58 -14.39 34.12
CA GLN A 41 -26.79 -13.93 34.82
C GLN A 41 -27.34 -12.56 34.36
N SER A 42 -28.50 -12.65 33.72
CA SER A 42 -29.40 -11.57 33.30
C SER A 42 -30.18 -10.98 34.48
N THR A 43 -30.37 -9.67 34.52
CA THR A 43 -31.55 -9.03 35.13
C THR A 43 -31.95 -7.77 34.39
N ASN A 44 -33.26 -7.64 34.17
CA ASN A 44 -33.96 -6.54 33.49
C ASN A 44 -34.25 -5.36 34.43
N GLN A 45 -34.19 -4.14 33.86
CA GLN A 45 -34.94 -2.88 34.15
C GLN A 45 -34.67 -2.06 35.44
N PRO A 46 -35.04 -0.75 35.49
CA PRO A 46 -35.23 0.29 34.45
C PRO A 46 -34.56 1.66 34.77
N LEU A 47 -34.68 2.60 33.81
CA LEU A 47 -34.25 4.02 33.80
C LEU A 47 -34.52 4.83 35.09
N HIS A 48 -33.52 5.61 35.52
CA HIS A 48 -33.70 6.93 36.12
C HIS A 48 -32.48 7.84 35.88
N ASP A 49 -32.79 9.12 35.67
CA ASP A 49 -31.94 10.26 35.31
C ASP A 49 -30.87 10.67 36.35
N VAL A 50 -29.94 11.50 35.83
CA VAL A 50 -29.04 12.48 36.48
C VAL A 50 -27.72 11.98 37.09
N ASN A 51 -26.62 12.16 36.36
CA ASN A 51 -25.59 13.17 36.66
C ASN A 51 -24.42 13.11 35.66
N ASP A 52 -24.14 14.24 35.04
CA ASP A 52 -22.90 14.53 34.31
C ASP A 52 -21.69 14.26 35.22
N VAL A 53 -20.93 13.23 34.87
CA VAL A 53 -19.56 13.05 35.34
C VAL A 53 -18.69 13.05 34.09
N HIS A 54 -17.87 14.10 33.97
CA HIS A 54 -16.76 14.13 33.03
C HIS A 54 -15.87 12.89 33.27
N HIS A 55 -16.05 11.87 32.43
CA HIS A 55 -15.01 10.89 32.20
C HIS A 55 -13.88 11.60 31.44
N THR A 56 -12.91 12.14 32.17
CA THR A 56 -11.60 12.45 31.60
C THR A 56 -11.00 11.13 31.15
N ASP A 57 -10.95 10.96 29.82
CA ASP A 57 -10.36 9.84 29.13
C ASP A 57 -8.86 9.78 29.45
N ALA A 58 -8.48 8.97 30.44
CA ALA A 58 -7.10 8.82 30.92
C ALA A 58 -6.21 8.00 29.95
N SER A 59 -6.56 7.96 28.66
CA SER A 59 -5.91 7.12 27.65
C SER A 59 -5.32 7.91 26.46
N LYS A 60 -5.41 9.24 26.46
CA LYS A 60 -4.74 10.06 25.44
C LYS A 60 -3.46 10.65 26.02
N GLU A 61 -2.33 10.05 25.66
CA GLU A 61 -1.03 10.70 25.86
C GLU A 61 -1.02 12.06 25.14
N PRO A 62 -0.51 13.13 25.77
CA PRO A 62 -0.49 14.46 25.18
C PRO A 62 0.49 14.50 24.01
N PHE A 63 0.09 15.10 22.89
CA PHE A 63 0.91 15.27 21.69
C PHE A 63 2.16 16.13 21.99
N LEU A 64 3.26 15.99 21.23
CA LEU A 64 4.49 16.81 21.41
C LEU A 64 4.21 18.31 21.54
N ALA A 65 3.25 18.84 20.78
CA ALA A 65 2.83 20.23 20.90
C ALA A 65 2.29 20.61 22.28
N GLU A 66 1.50 19.72 22.87
CA GLU A 66 0.94 19.91 24.21
C GLU A 66 2.00 19.74 25.29
N ILE A 67 2.86 18.72 25.16
CA ILE A 67 4.01 18.50 26.05
C ILE A 67 4.91 19.74 26.10
N MET A 68 5.29 20.24 24.93
CA MET A 68 6.18 21.38 24.78
C MET A 68 5.54 22.65 25.32
N LYS A 69 4.24 22.85 25.07
CA LYS A 69 3.46 23.95 25.66
C LYS A 69 3.41 23.87 27.18
N ASN A 70 3.24 22.68 27.76
CA ASN A 70 3.25 22.46 29.20
C ASN A 70 4.63 22.73 29.82
N LEU A 71 5.70 22.49 29.07
CA LEU A 71 7.08 22.85 29.45
C LEU A 71 7.39 24.34 29.25
N GLY A 72 6.43 25.15 28.77
CA GLY A 72 6.56 26.59 28.61
C GLY A 72 7.12 27.05 27.26
N TYR A 73 7.16 26.16 26.26
CA TYR A 73 7.60 26.46 24.90
C TYR A 73 6.42 26.89 24.02
N ASN A 74 6.71 27.65 22.96
CA ASN A 74 5.71 28.09 21.99
C ASN A 74 5.57 27.08 20.83
N GLU A 75 4.39 27.04 20.21
CA GLU A 75 4.09 26.13 19.09
C GLU A 75 5.01 26.37 17.88
N SER A 76 5.58 27.57 17.71
CA SER A 76 6.48 27.87 16.60
C SER A 76 7.84 27.19 16.66
N VAL A 77 8.29 26.69 17.84
CA VAL A 77 9.48 25.83 17.97
C VAL A 77 9.31 24.55 17.16
N ILE A 78 8.12 23.96 17.20
CA ILE A 78 7.84 22.59 16.75
C ILE A 78 7.69 22.52 15.23
N ALA A 79 7.49 23.68 14.60
CA ALA A 79 7.30 23.80 13.16
C ALA A 79 8.61 23.90 12.36
N LYS A 80 9.79 23.96 13.00
CA LYS A 80 11.07 24.20 12.31
C LYS A 80 12.21 23.32 12.85
N PRO A 81 12.16 21.99 12.64
CA PRO A 81 13.28 21.15 12.98
C PRO A 81 14.51 21.50 12.13
N LEU A 82 15.67 21.41 12.76
CA LEU A 82 16.97 21.41 12.14
C LEU A 82 17.42 19.97 11.97
N ALA A 83 18.05 19.69 10.85
CA ALA A 83 18.85 18.51 10.74
C ALA A 83 20.27 18.82 11.22
N VAL A 84 20.67 18.16 12.30
CA VAL A 84 21.95 18.38 12.96
C VAL A 84 22.59 17.02 13.23
N GLY A 85 23.72 16.75 12.60
CA GLY A 85 24.53 15.60 12.96
C GLY A 85 25.36 15.88 14.20
N LEU A 86 26.11 16.98 14.17
CA LEU A 86 27.15 17.30 15.13
C LEU A 86 27.03 18.71 15.70
N PHE A 87 27.62 18.89 16.88
CA PHE A 87 27.69 20.14 17.62
C PHE A 87 29.14 20.50 17.96
N LYS A 88 29.37 21.77 18.27
CA LYS A 88 30.58 22.31 18.89
C LYS A 88 30.22 23.03 20.18
N SER A 89 31.16 23.02 21.13
CA SER A 89 31.01 23.78 22.37
C SER A 89 31.09 25.27 22.07
N SER A 90 30.11 26.06 22.53
CA SER A 90 30.21 27.51 22.52
C SER A 90 30.64 28.03 23.89
N ILE A 91 29.84 27.79 24.94
CA ILE A 91 30.10 28.23 26.33
C ILE A 91 29.45 27.26 27.33
N ASN A 92 30.26 26.61 28.17
CA ASN A 92 29.82 25.73 29.28
C ASN A 92 28.63 24.82 28.92
N PRO A 93 28.81 23.87 27.98
CA PRO A 93 27.68 23.11 27.48
C PRO A 93 26.99 22.32 28.59
N SER A 94 25.66 22.29 28.57
CA SER A 94 24.87 21.58 29.55
C SER A 94 23.73 20.83 28.92
N VAL A 95 23.30 19.75 29.57
CA VAL A 95 22.22 18.89 29.09
C VAL A 95 21.22 18.64 30.22
N THR A 96 19.94 18.55 29.85
CA THR A 96 18.84 18.28 30.79
C THR A 96 17.80 17.42 30.09
N ILE A 97 17.49 16.24 30.62
CA ILE A 97 16.32 15.46 30.17
C ILE A 97 15.07 16.13 30.76
N LEU A 98 14.22 16.69 29.91
CA LEU A 98 12.99 17.38 30.28
C LEU A 98 11.82 16.43 30.42
N GLN A 99 11.76 15.42 29.55
CA GLN A 99 10.69 14.44 29.54
C GLN A 99 11.23 13.09 29.06
N LYS A 100 10.60 12.04 29.59
CA LYS A 100 10.74 10.68 29.10
C LYS A 100 9.40 9.96 29.27
N ASN A 101 8.84 9.45 28.18
CA ASN A 101 7.60 8.66 28.18
C ASN A 101 7.91 7.16 28.24
N GLY A 102 6.93 6.36 28.65
CA GLY A 102 7.03 4.89 28.68
C GLY A 102 7.76 4.26 29.86
N ASN A 103 7.94 2.93 29.82
CA ASN A 103 8.57 2.14 30.90
C ASN A 103 10.06 1.80 30.67
N ALA A 104 10.60 2.04 29.47
CA ALA A 104 11.98 1.66 29.13
C ALA A 104 13.02 2.49 29.90
N LYS A 105 14.14 1.90 30.30
CA LYS A 105 15.24 2.63 30.94
C LYS A 105 16.14 3.24 29.86
N VAL A 106 16.36 4.55 29.91
CA VAL A 106 17.12 5.24 28.85
C VAL A 106 18.31 6.00 29.42
N SER A 107 19.50 5.66 28.91
CA SER A 107 20.73 6.40 29.14
C SER A 107 20.87 7.49 28.09
N PHE A 108 21.49 8.61 28.44
CA PHE A 108 21.79 9.70 27.51
C PHE A 108 23.26 10.10 27.64
N GLY A 109 23.91 10.38 26.51
CA GLY A 109 25.30 10.81 26.51
C GLY A 109 25.72 11.52 25.23
N TRP A 110 27.04 11.72 25.11
CA TRP A 110 27.66 12.32 23.93
C TRP A 110 28.85 11.51 23.43
N TYR A 111 29.21 11.69 22.17
CA TYR A 111 30.31 10.99 21.50
C TYR A 111 31.05 11.93 20.54
N ARG A 112 32.35 11.66 20.28
CA ARG A 112 33.15 12.42 19.31
C ARG A 112 33.13 11.80 17.91
N GLU A 113 33.23 12.63 16.89
CA GLU A 113 33.22 12.23 15.46
C GLU A 113 34.34 11.24 15.10
N GLU A 114 35.54 11.39 15.69
CA GLU A 114 36.76 10.85 15.10
C GLU A 114 37.00 9.32 15.18
N ARG A 115 36.22 8.49 15.90
CA ARG A 115 36.50 7.03 16.01
C ARG A 115 35.27 6.16 16.32
N ASP A 116 35.30 4.93 15.83
CA ASP A 116 34.40 3.83 16.19
C ASP A 116 34.20 3.72 17.72
N VAL A 117 32.96 3.95 18.19
CA VAL A 117 32.26 3.43 19.40
C VAL A 117 32.96 3.46 20.79
N GLN A 118 34.23 3.85 20.90
CA GLN A 118 35.02 3.71 22.15
C GLN A 118 35.10 4.97 23.04
N PHE A 119 34.55 6.10 22.60
CA PHE A 119 34.48 7.34 23.39
C PHE A 119 33.04 7.81 23.56
N ILE A 120 32.23 6.93 24.15
CA ILE A 120 30.88 7.21 24.58
C ILE A 120 30.95 7.72 26.03
N ASN A 121 30.56 8.97 26.25
CA ASN A 121 30.46 9.53 27.60
C ASN A 121 28.99 9.58 28.01
N THR A 122 28.57 8.60 28.80
CA THR A 122 27.24 8.59 29.42
C THR A 122 27.14 9.73 30.43
N ILE A 123 26.18 10.63 30.22
CA ILE A 123 25.91 11.77 31.11
C ILE A 123 24.85 11.38 32.14
N PHE A 124 23.83 10.66 31.70
CA PHE A 124 22.78 10.10 32.53
C PHE A 124 22.77 8.59 32.37
N GLU A 125 23.06 7.89 33.47
CA GLU A 125 22.70 6.48 33.63
C GLU A 125 21.18 6.31 33.53
N PRO A 126 20.66 5.11 33.26
CA PRO A 126 19.28 4.97 32.82
C PRO A 126 18.25 5.64 33.75
N VAL A 127 17.54 6.63 33.22
CA VAL A 127 16.56 7.43 33.98
C VAL A 127 15.12 7.00 33.70
N THR A 128 14.23 7.31 34.64
CA THR A 128 12.78 7.05 34.54
C THR A 128 11.96 8.33 34.45
N GLY A 129 12.59 9.50 34.30
CA GLY A 129 11.90 10.79 34.27
C GLY A 129 12.86 11.98 34.11
N PRO A 130 12.34 13.21 34.31
CA PRO A 130 13.12 14.44 34.16
C PRO A 130 14.33 14.51 35.09
N THR A 131 15.34 15.27 34.70
CA THR A 131 16.64 15.37 35.40
C THR A 131 17.01 16.81 35.69
N SER A 132 17.96 17.01 36.61
CA SER A 132 18.66 18.29 36.74
C SER A 132 19.73 18.44 35.66
N ALA A 133 20.05 19.69 35.30
CA ALA A 133 21.07 20.00 34.32
C ALA A 133 22.45 19.44 34.73
N LYS A 134 23.16 18.84 33.77
CA LYS A 134 24.55 18.40 33.91
C LYS A 134 25.44 19.07 32.87
N THR A 135 26.55 19.63 33.33
CA THR A 135 27.59 20.19 32.45
C THR A 135 28.37 19.07 31.77
N ILE A 136 28.69 19.26 30.49
CA ILE A 136 29.57 18.37 29.72
C ILE A 136 30.82 19.13 29.26
N ASN A 137 31.89 18.40 28.99
CA ASN A 137 33.12 18.97 28.46
C ASN A 137 33.61 18.20 27.22
N PRO A 138 33.03 18.49 26.05
CA PRO A 138 33.44 17.88 24.79
C PRO A 138 34.77 18.44 24.27
N GLY A 139 35.32 19.51 24.87
CA GLY A 139 36.48 20.25 24.37
C GLY A 139 36.18 20.97 23.06
N ASP A 140 37.20 21.15 22.22
CA ASP A 140 37.09 21.85 20.93
C ASP A 140 36.64 20.94 19.77
N ALA A 141 36.41 19.65 20.03
CA ALA A 141 36.03 18.67 19.03
C ALA A 141 34.55 18.79 18.65
N SER A 142 34.22 18.44 17.41
CA SER A 142 32.83 18.17 17.01
C SER A 142 32.32 16.89 17.72
N PHE A 143 31.07 16.92 18.17
CA PHE A 143 30.47 15.82 18.92
C PHE A 143 28.97 15.70 18.65
N GLY A 144 28.42 14.49 18.77
CA GLY A 144 26.99 14.24 18.70
C GLY A 144 26.43 13.74 20.04
N PHE A 145 25.11 13.62 20.11
CA PHE A 145 24.41 13.05 21.26
C PHE A 145 23.81 11.69 20.92
N PHE A 146 23.66 10.85 21.94
CA PHE A 146 23.02 9.55 21.77
C PHE A 146 22.12 9.21 22.95
N ILE A 147 21.14 8.35 22.69
CA ILE A 147 20.41 7.62 23.71
C ILE A 147 20.72 6.13 23.62
N ARG A 148 20.69 5.44 24.76
CA ARG A 148 20.78 3.97 24.83
C ARG A 148 19.61 3.43 25.63
N VAL A 149 18.89 2.47 25.06
CA VAL A 149 17.68 1.90 25.67
C VAL A 149 17.91 0.48 26.12
N ASP A 150 17.67 0.23 27.41
CA ASP A 150 17.84 -1.09 28.05
C ASP A 150 16.49 -1.82 28.08
N PHE A 151 16.16 -2.57 27.03
CA PHE A 151 14.87 -3.28 26.94
C PHE A 151 14.96 -4.78 26.57
N SER A 152 16.08 -5.29 26.05
CA SER A 152 16.39 -6.73 25.82
C SER A 152 17.60 -6.95 24.89
N GLY A 153 18.18 -5.86 24.39
CA GLY A 153 19.45 -5.72 23.72
C GLY A 153 19.87 -4.25 23.80
N GLU A 154 21.13 -3.92 23.52
CA GLU A 154 21.60 -2.52 23.52
C GLU A 154 21.19 -1.84 22.20
N TYR A 155 20.09 -1.09 22.21
CA TYR A 155 19.75 -0.17 21.11
C TYR A 155 20.36 1.19 21.40
N GLN A 156 21.06 1.76 20.42
CA GLN A 156 21.66 3.09 20.50
C GLN A 156 21.21 3.93 19.32
N TRP A 157 20.75 5.15 19.61
CA TRP A 157 20.34 6.11 18.59
C TRP A 157 21.13 7.40 18.75
N TYR A 158 21.51 8.00 17.64
CA TYR A 158 22.44 9.12 17.56
C TYR A 158 21.78 10.33 16.89
N THR A 159 22.27 11.54 17.20
CA THR A 159 21.91 12.77 16.47
C THR A 159 22.33 12.73 15.00
N GLU A 160 23.45 12.08 14.70
CA GLU A 160 23.83 11.77 13.34
C GLU A 160 22.91 10.69 12.76
N ILE A 161 21.92 11.11 11.96
CA ILE A 161 20.99 10.21 11.25
C ILE A 161 21.73 9.09 10.52
N VAL A 162 22.92 9.39 9.97
CA VAL A 162 23.75 8.43 9.24
C VAL A 162 24.24 7.24 10.08
N LYS A 163 24.26 7.35 11.42
CA LYS A 163 24.66 6.31 12.37
C LYS A 163 23.48 5.46 12.86
N ASN A 164 22.25 5.85 12.54
CA ASN A 164 21.06 5.08 12.87
C ASN A 164 20.75 4.09 11.74
N ASP A 165 20.25 2.91 12.10
CA ASP A 165 19.90 1.88 11.13
C ASP A 165 18.58 2.21 10.38
N TRP A 166 17.67 2.97 11.01
CA TRP A 166 16.38 3.44 10.49
C TRP A 166 16.29 4.98 10.47
N GLU A 167 15.22 5.57 9.90
CA GLU A 167 15.04 7.04 9.80
C GLU A 167 15.02 7.76 11.16
N ALA A 168 15.05 9.09 11.11
CA ALA A 168 15.37 10.02 12.19
C ALA A 168 14.61 9.75 13.49
N HIS A 169 15.16 8.90 14.36
CA HIS A 169 14.74 8.75 15.75
C HIS A 169 14.90 10.04 16.56
N VAL A 170 15.33 11.15 15.97
CA VAL A 170 15.57 12.42 16.66
C VAL A 170 15.30 13.62 15.75
N LYS A 171 14.55 14.58 16.28
CA LYS A 171 14.41 15.93 15.72
C LYS A 171 15.10 16.93 16.62
N VAL A 172 15.82 17.88 16.03
CA VAL A 172 16.50 18.96 16.76
C VAL A 172 15.76 20.26 16.51
N TYR A 173 15.39 20.99 17.55
CA TYR A 173 14.70 22.27 17.44
C TYR A 173 15.49 23.38 18.12
N PRO A 174 15.57 24.60 17.54
CA PRO A 174 16.08 25.75 18.26
C PRO A 174 15.26 25.98 19.53
N LEU A 175 15.93 26.25 20.65
CA LEU A 175 15.24 26.55 21.90
C LEU A 175 14.64 27.96 21.80
N MET A 176 13.32 28.09 21.91
CA MET A 176 12.66 29.40 21.95
C MET A 176 12.14 29.69 23.36
N LYS A 177 12.27 30.95 23.80
CA LYS A 177 11.67 31.46 25.03
C LYS A 177 11.01 32.80 24.74
N GLU A 178 9.74 32.93 25.13
CA GLU A 178 8.94 34.15 24.92
C GLU A 178 8.95 34.63 23.45
N GLY A 179 8.93 33.70 22.49
CA GLY A 179 8.93 34.03 21.06
C GLY A 179 10.29 34.36 20.45
N LYS A 180 11.39 34.27 21.21
CA LYS A 180 12.75 34.51 20.72
C LYS A 180 13.63 33.27 20.85
N GLU A 181 14.48 33.06 19.87
CA GLU A 181 15.48 32.00 19.88
C GLU A 181 16.54 32.30 20.95
N ILE A 182 16.81 31.31 21.79
CA ILE A 182 17.94 31.32 22.71
C ILE A 182 19.13 30.76 21.96
N SER A 183 20.12 31.62 21.70
CA SER A 183 21.35 31.22 21.02
C SER A 183 22.05 30.05 21.73
N ASP A 184 22.67 29.18 20.94
CA ASP A 184 23.41 28.00 21.37
C ASP A 184 22.61 27.04 22.25
N SER A 185 21.29 26.98 22.06
CA SER A 185 20.41 26.14 22.85
C SER A 185 19.38 25.44 21.97
N TYR A 186 19.20 24.15 22.19
CA TYR A 186 18.38 23.28 21.35
C TYR A 186 17.60 22.26 22.17
N LEU A 187 16.53 21.75 21.58
CA LEU A 187 15.77 20.60 22.06
C LEU A 187 15.99 19.44 21.11
N LEU A 188 16.26 18.26 21.66
CA LEU A 188 16.48 17.03 20.93
C LEU A 188 15.37 16.08 21.37
N CYS A 189 14.50 15.72 20.43
CA CYS A 189 13.26 15.00 20.66
C CYS A 189 13.36 13.64 19.97
N TRP A 190 13.37 12.53 20.73
CA TRP A 190 13.48 11.18 20.20
C TRP A 190 12.15 10.43 20.11
N GLU A 191 12.07 9.49 19.16
CA GLU A 191 10.92 8.62 18.81
C GLU A 191 11.29 7.12 18.89
N ASP A 192 10.26 6.27 19.00
CA ASP A 192 10.26 4.82 18.84
C ASP A 192 11.07 4.05 19.90
N ILE A 193 11.08 4.56 21.12
CA ILE A 193 11.57 3.83 22.29
C ILE A 193 10.51 2.78 22.64
N PRO A 194 10.78 1.46 22.53
CA PRO A 194 9.77 0.42 22.36
C PRO A 194 8.65 0.49 23.40
N LEU A 195 7.58 1.18 23.01
CA LEU A 195 6.25 1.14 23.57
C LEU A 195 5.42 0.48 22.46
N GLY A 196 4.80 -0.66 22.78
CA GLY A 196 4.33 -1.61 21.78
C GLY A 196 3.52 -0.98 20.63
N MET A 197 3.96 -1.26 19.40
CA MET A 197 3.18 -1.18 18.15
C MET A 197 2.22 0.02 17.99
N ASP A 198 2.61 1.22 18.42
CA ASP A 198 1.91 2.44 17.99
C ASP A 198 2.74 3.12 16.90
N VAL A 199 2.11 3.43 15.77
CA VAL A 199 2.77 3.82 14.51
C VAL A 199 2.67 5.33 14.33
N ARG A 200 2.95 6.11 15.39
CA ARG A 200 2.76 7.56 15.40
C ARG A 200 4.12 8.26 15.48
N ASP A 201 4.39 9.12 14.50
CA ASP A 201 5.54 10.03 14.48
C ASP A 201 5.32 11.23 15.42
N ASP A 202 5.34 11.02 16.75
CA ASP A 202 5.08 12.08 17.74
C ASP A 202 6.31 12.60 18.52
N TYR A 203 7.50 12.00 18.39
CA TYR A 203 8.82 12.45 18.85
C TYR A 203 8.86 12.82 20.34
N GLN A 204 8.04 12.15 21.15
CA GLN A 204 7.82 12.53 22.54
C GLN A 204 8.37 11.53 23.55
N ASP A 205 9.03 10.47 23.08
CA ASP A 205 9.56 9.43 23.95
C ASP A 205 10.66 9.95 24.86
N ILE A 206 11.53 10.82 24.34
CA ILE A 206 12.50 11.58 25.15
C ILE A 206 12.67 12.97 24.59
N ILE A 207 12.60 13.96 25.47
CA ILE A 207 12.91 15.35 25.14
C ILE A 207 14.10 15.79 25.99
N VAL A 208 15.18 16.19 25.33
CA VAL A 208 16.41 16.66 25.97
C VAL A 208 16.69 18.09 25.56
N GLN A 209 16.89 18.95 26.54
CA GLN A 209 17.44 20.28 26.33
C GLN A 209 18.96 20.24 26.37
N VAL A 210 19.59 20.86 25.39
CA VAL A 210 21.03 21.12 25.36
C VAL A 210 21.28 22.62 25.25
N THR A 211 22.27 23.12 25.96
CA THR A 211 22.65 24.54 25.94
C THR A 211 24.16 24.68 25.82
N GLY A 212 24.64 25.84 25.37
CA GLY A 212 26.07 26.12 25.21
C GLY A 212 26.70 25.33 24.05
N VAL A 213 25.91 24.96 23.05
CA VAL A 213 26.35 24.20 21.88
C VAL A 213 25.91 24.87 20.60
N THR A 214 26.69 24.80 19.54
CA THR A 214 26.33 25.29 18.21
C THR A 214 26.41 24.14 17.20
N PRO A 215 25.39 23.90 16.36
CA PRO A 215 25.45 22.90 15.30
C PRO A 215 26.62 23.15 14.34
N VAL A 216 27.27 22.08 13.90
CA VAL A 216 28.35 22.13 12.89
C VAL A 216 27.76 22.20 11.47
N ASP A 217 26.62 21.55 11.27
CA ASP A 217 25.99 21.26 9.99
C ASP A 217 24.49 21.58 9.97
N ALA A 218 24.04 22.57 10.77
CA ALA A 218 22.62 22.94 10.81
C ALA A 218 22.12 23.36 9.43
N GLN A 219 21.22 22.56 8.88
CA GLN A 219 20.33 22.95 7.79
C GLN A 219 18.88 22.74 8.22
N PRO A 220 17.93 23.52 7.70
CA PRO A 220 16.52 23.16 7.78
C PRO A 220 16.34 21.69 7.43
N PHE A 221 15.54 20.96 8.20
CA PHE A 221 15.31 19.54 7.93
C PHE A 221 14.81 19.29 6.49
N ASP A 222 14.08 20.26 5.93
CA ASP A 222 13.61 20.29 4.54
C ASP A 222 14.75 20.39 3.51
N ASP A 223 15.86 21.08 3.84
CA ASP A 223 17.00 21.27 2.94
C ASP A 223 17.89 20.01 2.82
N LEU A 224 17.78 19.09 3.78
CA LEU A 224 18.50 17.82 3.73
C LEU A 224 17.94 16.88 2.64
N TYR A 225 16.71 17.13 2.19
CA TYR A 225 16.06 16.46 1.06
C TYR A 225 16.41 17.07 -0.31
N GLY A 226 17.07 18.23 -0.36
CA GLY A 226 17.56 18.85 -1.61
C GLY A 226 16.49 18.97 -2.71
N ASP A 227 16.90 19.23 -3.94
CA ASP A 227 16.00 19.23 -5.13
C ASP A 227 15.54 17.80 -5.53
N PHE A 228 15.69 16.79 -4.66
CA PHE A 228 15.29 15.44 -5.00
C PHE A 228 13.79 15.26 -4.77
N PRO A 229 13.07 14.71 -5.76
CA PRO A 229 11.65 14.48 -5.61
C PRO A 229 11.36 13.41 -4.56
N ILE A 230 10.28 13.60 -3.82
CA ILE A 230 9.72 12.57 -2.94
C ILE A 230 9.09 11.51 -3.84
N LEU A 231 9.47 10.25 -3.65
CA LEU A 231 8.95 9.14 -4.44
C LEU A 231 8.01 8.26 -3.60
N THR A 232 6.95 7.78 -4.23
CA THR A 232 6.16 6.64 -3.76
C THR A 232 6.48 5.43 -4.62
N PHE A 233 6.81 4.32 -3.97
CA PHE A 233 7.12 3.03 -4.55
C PHE A 233 5.94 2.07 -4.36
N HIS A 234 5.46 1.53 -5.47
CA HIS A 234 4.46 0.48 -5.50
C HIS A 234 5.14 -0.86 -5.78
N THR A 235 4.79 -1.88 -5.00
CA THR A 235 5.21 -3.28 -5.22
C THR A 235 4.20 -4.00 -6.09
N TRP A 236 4.70 -4.93 -6.89
CA TRP A 236 3.89 -5.95 -7.53
C TRP A 236 4.52 -7.33 -7.30
N GLY A 237 3.68 -8.32 -7.00
CA GLY A 237 4.12 -9.62 -6.48
C GLY A 237 4.49 -9.58 -4.99
N SER A 238 4.88 -10.73 -4.45
CA SER A 238 5.38 -10.85 -3.08
C SER A 238 6.82 -10.40 -3.01
N THR A 239 7.07 -9.24 -2.40
CA THR A 239 8.42 -8.71 -2.24
C THR A 239 9.20 -9.51 -1.19
N PRO A 240 10.44 -9.95 -1.46
CA PRO A 240 11.35 -10.50 -0.45
C PRO A 240 11.99 -9.40 0.43
N PHE A 241 11.71 -8.13 0.12
CA PHE A 241 12.23 -6.98 0.84
C PHE A 241 11.35 -6.69 2.06
N SER A 242 11.92 -6.83 3.27
CA SER A 242 11.17 -6.66 4.53
C SER A 242 10.95 -5.21 4.94
N SER A 243 11.78 -4.28 4.46
CA SER A 243 11.63 -2.84 4.67
C SER A 243 10.93 -2.19 3.48
N SER A 244 10.17 -1.13 3.71
CA SER A 244 9.52 -0.37 2.64
C SER A 244 10.54 0.57 1.98
N LEU A 245 10.59 0.61 0.63
CA LEU A 245 11.36 1.66 -0.08
C LEU A 245 10.77 3.06 0.16
N ASN A 246 9.49 3.15 0.53
CA ASN A 246 8.85 4.43 0.85
C ASN A 246 9.46 5.09 2.08
N ASP A 247 10.03 4.30 2.99
CA ASP A 247 10.50 4.76 4.29
C ASP A 247 12.04 4.88 4.28
N ASN A 248 12.66 4.99 3.10
CA ASN A 248 14.12 4.98 2.98
C ASN A 248 14.65 5.96 1.92
N PRO A 249 14.75 7.26 2.22
CA PRO A 249 15.03 8.33 1.26
C PRO A 249 16.42 8.22 0.64
N ILE A 250 17.39 7.64 1.34
CA ILE A 250 18.71 7.38 0.76
C ILE A 250 18.60 6.35 -0.37
N HIS A 251 17.80 5.29 -0.18
CA HIS A 251 17.54 4.31 -1.23
C HIS A 251 16.83 4.98 -2.42
N GLN A 252 15.79 5.78 -2.14
CA GLN A 252 15.04 6.51 -3.17
C GLN A 252 15.94 7.44 -3.99
N ARG A 253 16.79 8.24 -3.33
CA ARG A 253 17.73 9.17 -3.97
C ARG A 253 18.77 8.47 -4.82
N ILE A 254 19.34 7.38 -4.33
CA ILE A 254 20.26 6.55 -5.12
C ILE A 254 19.54 6.02 -6.35
N LEU A 255 18.37 5.39 -6.16
CA LEU A 255 17.56 4.85 -7.26
C LEU A 255 17.20 5.92 -8.30
N PHE A 256 16.78 7.11 -7.86
CA PHE A 256 16.46 8.24 -8.72
C PHE A 256 17.68 8.75 -9.50
N SER A 257 18.84 8.90 -8.83
CA SER A 257 20.08 9.38 -9.44
C SER A 257 20.53 8.50 -10.62
N VAL A 258 20.24 7.19 -10.57
CA VAL A 258 20.63 6.21 -11.59
C VAL A 258 19.47 5.70 -12.45
N ARG A 259 18.34 6.43 -12.48
CA ARG A 259 17.13 5.99 -13.19
C ARG A 259 17.31 5.98 -14.72
N ILE A 260 17.98 6.99 -15.27
CA ILE A 260 18.21 7.14 -16.73
C ILE A 260 19.62 6.65 -17.10
N HIS A 261 20.64 7.21 -16.47
CA HIS A 261 22.04 7.01 -16.86
C HIS A 261 22.83 6.26 -15.79
N PRO A 262 23.67 5.28 -16.18
CA PRO A 262 24.55 4.62 -15.24
C PRO A 262 25.56 5.58 -14.60
N LYS A 263 25.73 5.52 -13.28
CA LYS A 263 26.69 6.35 -12.52
C LYS A 263 27.56 5.50 -11.60
N SER A 264 28.82 5.88 -11.42
CA SER A 264 29.70 5.31 -10.41
C SER A 264 29.24 5.70 -9.00
N ALA A 265 29.69 4.95 -7.98
CA ALA A 265 29.37 5.28 -6.59
C ALA A 265 29.87 6.68 -6.17
N VAL A 266 30.94 7.18 -6.79
CA VAL A 266 31.49 8.53 -6.54
C VAL A 266 30.57 9.60 -7.14
N GLU A 267 30.17 9.45 -8.41
CA GLU A 267 29.24 10.37 -9.07
C GLU A 267 27.90 10.46 -8.30
N ILE A 268 27.38 9.33 -7.83
CA ILE A 268 26.15 9.28 -7.01
C ILE A 268 26.35 10.00 -5.67
N ALA A 269 27.47 9.73 -4.98
CA ALA A 269 27.81 10.33 -3.70
C ALA A 269 27.90 11.87 -3.77
N GLU A 270 28.53 12.39 -4.82
CA GLU A 270 28.62 13.82 -5.10
C GLU A 270 27.24 14.44 -5.35
N GLU A 271 26.40 13.79 -6.16
CA GLU A 271 25.08 14.29 -6.53
C GLU A 271 24.10 14.33 -5.36
N ILE A 272 24.05 13.27 -4.54
CA ILE A 272 23.11 13.19 -3.40
C ILE A 272 23.72 13.69 -2.09
N LYS A 273 24.96 14.22 -2.14
CA LYS A 273 25.71 14.82 -1.02
C LYS A 273 25.87 13.88 0.18
N ILE A 274 26.21 12.61 -0.06
CA ILE A 274 26.53 11.63 1.02
C ILE A 274 27.86 10.93 0.74
N SER A 275 28.44 10.27 1.74
CA SER A 275 29.74 9.59 1.54
C SER A 275 29.67 8.43 0.55
N THR A 276 30.71 8.27 -0.27
CA THR A 276 30.87 7.13 -1.20
C THR A 276 30.78 5.77 -0.50
N LYS A 277 31.26 5.69 0.75
CA LYS A 277 31.15 4.47 1.57
C LYS A 277 29.68 4.11 1.80
N LYS A 278 28.84 5.07 2.23
CA LYS A 278 27.41 4.84 2.45
C LYS A 278 26.69 4.49 1.15
N VAL A 279 26.97 5.20 0.06
CA VAL A 279 26.42 4.89 -1.28
C VAL A 279 26.74 3.44 -1.67
N THR A 280 27.98 3.00 -1.48
CA THR A 280 28.40 1.64 -1.81
C THR A 280 27.68 0.59 -0.98
N THR A 281 27.48 0.84 0.32
CA THR A 281 26.69 -0.02 1.21
C THR A 281 25.25 -0.15 0.72
N VAL A 282 24.58 0.98 0.43
CA VAL A 282 23.17 0.98 -0.01
C VAL A 282 23.01 0.36 -1.40
N LEU A 283 23.93 0.63 -2.34
CA LEU A 283 23.93 -0.04 -3.64
C LEU A 283 24.09 -1.56 -3.51
N SER A 284 24.89 -2.02 -2.55
CA SER A 284 25.04 -3.45 -2.28
C SER A 284 23.74 -4.07 -1.75
N GLN A 285 23.02 -3.34 -0.88
CA GLN A 285 21.70 -3.76 -0.39
C GLN A 285 20.67 -3.80 -1.53
N LEU A 286 20.55 -2.73 -2.32
CA LEU A 286 19.64 -2.67 -3.47
C LEU A 286 19.95 -3.76 -4.52
N ALA A 287 21.23 -4.09 -4.71
CA ALA A 287 21.66 -5.12 -5.66
C ALA A 287 21.28 -6.54 -5.22
N GLN A 288 21.21 -6.82 -3.92
CA GLN A 288 20.76 -8.13 -3.41
C GLN A 288 19.33 -8.46 -3.86
N TYR A 289 18.51 -7.42 -4.05
CA TYR A 289 17.13 -7.51 -4.47
C TYR A 289 16.94 -7.18 -5.96
N ASP A 290 18.04 -7.05 -6.70
CA ASP A 290 18.04 -6.73 -8.13
C ASP A 290 17.30 -5.42 -8.46
N LEU A 291 17.30 -4.45 -7.53
CA LEU A 291 16.70 -3.12 -7.72
C LEU A 291 17.68 -2.15 -8.41
N VAL A 292 18.97 -2.48 -8.38
CA VAL A 292 20.03 -1.84 -9.18
C VAL A 292 20.91 -2.91 -9.78
N ARG A 293 21.49 -2.64 -10.95
CA ARG A 293 22.47 -3.50 -11.60
C ARG A 293 23.76 -2.75 -11.87
N LYS A 294 24.86 -3.49 -11.79
CA LYS A 294 26.18 -2.99 -12.15
C LYS A 294 26.43 -3.24 -13.64
N THR A 295 26.80 -2.21 -14.38
CA THR A 295 27.16 -2.30 -15.80
C THR A 295 28.57 -2.84 -15.98
N GLU A 296 28.95 -3.18 -17.21
CA GLU A 296 30.31 -3.65 -17.56
C GLU A 296 31.39 -2.64 -17.15
N ASP A 297 31.09 -1.33 -17.25
CA ASP A 297 31.98 -0.24 -16.84
C ASP A 297 31.99 0.03 -15.33
N LEU A 298 31.50 -0.91 -14.52
CA LEU A 298 31.41 -0.83 -13.06
C LEU A 298 30.53 0.32 -12.53
N LYS A 299 29.67 0.90 -13.38
CA LYS A 299 28.67 1.90 -13.00
C LYS A 299 27.37 1.21 -12.57
N TRP A 300 26.50 1.93 -11.88
CA TRP A 300 25.24 1.44 -11.35
C TRP A 300 24.08 2.07 -12.09
N VAL A 301 23.04 1.27 -12.31
CA VAL A 301 21.81 1.70 -12.98
C VAL A 301 20.60 1.09 -12.27
N ALA A 302 19.50 1.83 -12.13
CA ALA A 302 18.28 1.28 -11.52
C ALA A 302 17.76 0.10 -12.36
N ASN A 303 17.17 -0.91 -11.75
CA ASN A 303 16.54 -2.02 -12.46
C ASN A 303 15.01 -2.05 -12.25
N ILE A 304 14.46 -0.87 -11.97
CA ILE A 304 13.03 -0.66 -11.81
C ILE A 304 12.65 0.65 -12.51
N PRO A 305 11.39 0.76 -13.00
CA PRO A 305 10.88 2.01 -13.53
C PRO A 305 10.72 3.05 -12.41
N ILE A 306 11.20 4.26 -12.65
CA ILE A 306 11.08 5.40 -11.74
C ILE A 306 10.70 6.63 -12.57
N TYR A 307 9.55 7.23 -12.27
CA TYR A 307 8.97 8.30 -13.07
C TYR A 307 8.93 9.63 -12.32
N THR A 308 9.26 10.71 -13.01
CA THR A 308 9.07 12.10 -12.54
C THR A 308 7.62 12.56 -12.68
N ALA A 309 7.27 13.67 -12.05
CA ALA A 309 5.94 14.29 -12.15
C ALA A 309 5.58 14.61 -13.61
N ASP A 310 6.52 15.16 -14.38
CA ASP A 310 6.33 15.48 -15.79
C ASP A 310 6.09 14.23 -16.65
N GLU A 311 6.84 13.15 -16.37
CA GLU A 311 6.67 11.86 -17.05
C GLU A 311 5.31 11.23 -16.72
N ILE A 312 4.85 11.35 -15.47
CA ILE A 312 3.51 10.90 -15.04
C ILE A 312 2.41 11.74 -15.71
N LEU A 313 2.55 13.06 -15.76
CA LEU A 313 1.60 13.95 -16.46
C LEU A 313 1.52 13.62 -17.94
N LYS A 314 2.66 13.33 -18.58
CA LYS A 314 2.71 12.92 -19.98
C LYS A 314 2.01 11.59 -20.22
N SER A 315 2.27 10.60 -19.36
CA SER A 315 1.53 9.34 -19.36
C SER A 315 0.02 9.59 -19.25
N ASN A 316 -0.42 10.40 -18.28
CA ASN A 316 -1.84 10.69 -18.08
C ASN A 316 -2.49 11.36 -19.31
N GLN A 317 -1.77 12.21 -20.04
CA GLN A 317 -2.28 12.80 -21.30
C GLN A 317 -2.53 11.73 -22.37
N ILE A 318 -1.60 10.79 -22.51
CA ILE A 318 -1.75 9.65 -23.44
C ILE A 318 -2.91 8.76 -22.95
N GLY A 319 -2.96 8.44 -21.65
CA GLY A 319 -4.04 7.69 -21.03
C GLY A 319 -5.42 8.31 -21.29
N LEU A 320 -5.57 9.63 -21.10
CA LEU A 320 -6.81 10.36 -21.36
C LEU A 320 -7.23 10.32 -22.84
N LYS A 321 -6.27 10.47 -23.77
CA LYS A 321 -6.54 10.34 -25.21
C LYS A 321 -7.17 8.99 -25.52
N TYR A 322 -6.58 7.90 -25.01
CA TYR A 322 -7.05 6.55 -25.25
C TYR A 322 -8.31 6.19 -24.45
N ALA A 323 -8.49 6.78 -23.27
CA ALA A 323 -9.71 6.67 -22.49
C ALA A 323 -10.94 7.19 -23.25
N ARG A 324 -10.80 8.30 -23.98
CA ARG A 324 -11.87 8.84 -24.83
C ARG A 324 -12.23 7.89 -25.96
N ILE A 325 -11.24 7.30 -26.63
CA ILE A 325 -11.45 6.30 -27.68
C ILE A 325 -12.17 5.08 -27.10
N GLU A 326 -11.76 4.62 -25.92
CA GLU A 326 -12.41 3.49 -25.26
C GLU A 326 -13.85 3.80 -24.84
N ALA A 327 -14.10 4.98 -24.29
CA ALA A 327 -15.44 5.46 -23.97
C ALA A 327 -16.32 5.52 -25.22
N ASP A 328 -15.79 5.98 -26.36
CA ASP A 328 -16.52 6.00 -27.63
C ASP A 328 -16.92 4.59 -28.10
N ILE A 329 -15.98 3.64 -28.04
CA ILE A 329 -16.26 2.23 -28.34
C ILE A 329 -17.34 1.69 -27.40
N LEU A 330 -17.20 1.88 -26.09
CA LEU A 330 -18.15 1.38 -25.11
C LEU A 330 -19.53 2.02 -25.29
N ARG A 331 -19.60 3.32 -25.56
CA ARG A 331 -20.85 4.05 -25.83
C ARG A 331 -21.62 3.45 -27.00
N GLU A 332 -20.93 3.10 -28.08
CA GLU A 332 -21.53 2.41 -29.23
C GLU A 332 -22.01 1.00 -28.89
N GLN A 333 -21.26 0.27 -28.04
CA GLN A 333 -21.53 -1.14 -27.75
C GLN A 333 -22.55 -1.37 -26.62
N ILE A 334 -22.72 -0.40 -25.71
CA ILE A 334 -23.61 -0.49 -24.54
C ILE A 334 -25.06 -0.86 -24.92
N PRO A 335 -25.71 -0.26 -25.94
CA PRO A 335 -27.08 -0.64 -26.31
C PRO A 335 -27.23 -2.11 -26.69
N GLY A 336 -26.28 -2.65 -27.48
CA GLY A 336 -26.30 -4.07 -27.85
C GLY A 336 -25.96 -5.00 -26.67
N LEU A 337 -25.10 -4.55 -25.75
CA LEU A 337 -24.80 -5.28 -24.53
C LEU A 337 -26.00 -5.31 -23.57
N LYS A 338 -26.73 -4.21 -23.45
CA LYS A 338 -27.98 -4.13 -22.71
C LYS A 338 -29.04 -5.07 -23.28
N GLN A 339 -29.22 -5.11 -24.60
CA GLN A 339 -30.14 -6.05 -25.25
C GLN A 339 -29.74 -7.52 -25.00
N THR A 340 -28.44 -7.81 -24.93
CA THR A 340 -27.95 -9.15 -24.58
C THR A 340 -28.25 -9.46 -23.12
N TYR A 341 -28.01 -8.51 -22.22
CA TYR A 341 -28.34 -8.63 -20.80
C TYR A 341 -29.83 -8.89 -20.55
N GLU A 342 -30.73 -8.23 -21.27
CA GLU A 342 -32.18 -8.43 -21.15
C GLU A 342 -32.64 -9.85 -21.51
N GLN A 343 -31.78 -10.66 -22.14
CA GLN A 343 -32.02 -12.09 -22.41
C GLN A 343 -31.56 -12.98 -21.25
N CYS A 344 -30.72 -12.47 -20.34
CA CYS A 344 -30.21 -13.21 -19.19
C CYS A 344 -31.29 -13.40 -18.11
N GLN A 345 -31.24 -14.53 -17.40
CA GLN A 345 -32.13 -14.83 -16.29
C GLN A 345 -32.02 -13.80 -15.16
N VAL A 346 -30.79 -13.34 -14.85
CA VAL A 346 -30.53 -12.33 -13.82
C VAL A 346 -31.26 -11.01 -14.08
N SER A 347 -31.56 -10.67 -15.34
CA SER A 347 -32.25 -9.42 -15.72
C SER A 347 -33.68 -9.33 -15.23
N LYS A 348 -34.31 -10.47 -14.90
CA LYS A 348 -35.65 -10.54 -14.31
C LYS A 348 -35.69 -9.97 -12.90
N TYR A 349 -34.55 -9.91 -12.21
CA TYR A 349 -34.46 -9.55 -10.80
C TYR A 349 -33.59 -8.32 -10.55
N HIS A 350 -32.63 -8.06 -11.44
CA HIS A 350 -31.76 -6.88 -11.38
C HIS A 350 -31.93 -6.05 -12.65
N SER A 351 -32.19 -4.75 -12.50
CA SER A 351 -32.32 -3.86 -13.67
C SER A 351 -30.95 -3.53 -14.28
N TRP A 352 -30.92 -3.20 -15.57
CA TRP A 352 -29.69 -2.73 -16.23
C TRP A 352 -29.03 -1.58 -15.48
N THR A 353 -29.80 -0.58 -15.05
CA THR A 353 -29.32 0.54 -14.24
C THR A 353 -28.55 0.04 -13.02
N LYS A 354 -29.02 -1.02 -12.34
CA LYS A 354 -28.32 -1.54 -11.18
C LYS A 354 -27.02 -2.28 -11.49
N ILE A 355 -26.81 -2.78 -12.70
CA ILE A 355 -25.68 -3.70 -12.96
C ILE A 355 -24.78 -3.28 -14.11
N SER A 356 -25.14 -2.22 -14.83
CA SER A 356 -24.43 -1.69 -16.00
C SER A 356 -22.93 -1.50 -15.73
N LEU A 357 -22.59 -0.86 -14.61
CA LEU A 357 -21.20 -0.62 -14.21
C LEU A 357 -20.42 -1.93 -13.97
N MET A 358 -21.07 -2.95 -13.43
CA MET A 358 -20.44 -4.24 -13.19
C MET A 358 -20.27 -5.05 -14.48
N ILE A 359 -21.26 -5.07 -15.39
CA ILE A 359 -21.10 -5.73 -16.69
C ILE A 359 -20.02 -5.02 -17.52
N VAL A 360 -20.10 -3.69 -17.61
CA VAL A 360 -19.19 -2.93 -18.46
C VAL A 360 -17.80 -2.84 -17.82
N GLY A 361 -17.72 -2.55 -16.53
CA GLY A 361 -16.47 -2.37 -15.78
C GLY A 361 -15.78 -3.68 -15.37
N ALA A 362 -16.52 -4.69 -14.88
CA ALA A 362 -15.90 -5.95 -14.47
C ALA A 362 -15.75 -6.91 -15.66
N LEU A 363 -16.87 -7.30 -16.29
CA LEU A 363 -16.86 -8.36 -17.31
C LEU A 363 -16.17 -7.91 -18.60
N CYS A 364 -16.53 -6.75 -19.14
CA CYS A 364 -15.98 -6.28 -20.40
C CYS A 364 -14.58 -5.70 -20.25
N ALA A 365 -14.41 -4.84 -19.26
CA ALA A 365 -13.23 -4.02 -19.12
C ALA A 365 -12.06 -4.72 -18.44
N ASP A 366 -12.32 -5.50 -17.38
CA ASP A 366 -11.25 -6.12 -16.61
C ASP A 366 -11.04 -7.57 -17.04
N PHE A 367 -12.07 -8.42 -16.96
CA PHE A 367 -11.95 -9.84 -17.33
C PHE A 367 -11.58 -10.06 -18.79
N CYS A 368 -12.21 -9.35 -19.72
CA CYS A 368 -11.99 -9.63 -21.13
C CYS A 368 -10.79 -8.89 -21.73
N VAL A 369 -10.43 -7.68 -21.24
CA VAL A 369 -9.32 -6.88 -21.79
C VAL A 369 -8.03 -7.06 -20.98
N SER A 370 -8.04 -6.97 -19.65
CA SER A 370 -6.82 -7.07 -18.84
C SER A 370 -6.14 -8.45 -19.03
N ASP A 371 -6.93 -9.53 -19.11
CA ASP A 371 -6.41 -10.87 -19.40
C ASP A 371 -5.80 -11.02 -20.82
N ARG A 372 -6.04 -10.07 -21.73
CA ARG A 372 -5.41 -10.05 -23.08
C ARG A 372 -4.09 -9.30 -23.09
N ILE A 373 -3.81 -8.48 -22.08
CA ILE A 373 -2.54 -7.75 -21.95
C ILE A 373 -1.48 -8.75 -21.50
N ARG A 374 -0.79 -9.35 -22.46
CA ARG A 374 0.33 -10.24 -22.16
C ARG A 374 1.43 -9.44 -21.47
N PHE A 375 2.07 -10.04 -20.46
CA PHE A 375 3.42 -9.62 -20.10
C PHE A 375 4.27 -9.71 -21.36
N LYS A 376 4.95 -8.62 -21.70
CA LYS A 376 5.78 -8.51 -22.88
C LYS A 376 7.23 -8.39 -22.45
N PRO A 377 7.95 -9.53 -22.38
CA PRO A 377 9.36 -9.54 -22.02
C PRO A 377 10.18 -8.59 -22.88
N GLU A 378 9.78 -8.35 -24.12
CA GLU A 378 10.49 -7.45 -25.06
C GLU A 378 10.59 -5.99 -24.61
N TYR A 379 9.75 -5.55 -23.66
CA TYR A 379 9.88 -4.21 -23.05
C TYR A 379 10.97 -4.13 -21.99
N PHE A 380 11.47 -5.29 -21.60
CA PHE A 380 12.57 -5.43 -20.69
C PHE A 380 13.74 -5.96 -21.51
N ASP A 381 14.86 -5.27 -21.44
CA ASP A 381 16.11 -5.94 -21.77
C ASP A 381 16.21 -7.24 -20.94
N GLU A 382 16.77 -8.33 -21.45
CA GLU A 382 17.06 -9.51 -20.60
C GLU A 382 17.89 -9.10 -19.38
N ARG A 383 18.71 -8.04 -19.54
CA ARG A 383 19.47 -7.37 -18.49
C ARG A 383 18.62 -6.56 -17.51
N PHE A 384 17.32 -6.38 -17.72
CA PHE A 384 16.42 -5.63 -16.85
C PHE A 384 15.07 -6.33 -16.62
N LEU A 385 15.02 -7.65 -16.86
CA LEU A 385 13.87 -8.46 -16.55
C LEU A 385 13.62 -8.45 -15.04
N PRO A 386 12.36 -8.33 -14.59
CA PRO A 386 12.06 -8.37 -13.17
C PRO A 386 12.55 -9.66 -12.51
N PRO A 387 13.09 -9.59 -11.29
CA PRO A 387 13.62 -10.73 -10.57
C PRO A 387 12.56 -11.82 -10.34
N LEU A 388 13.04 -13.07 -10.30
CA LEU A 388 12.23 -14.23 -9.95
C LEU A 388 12.32 -14.47 -8.45
N HIS A 389 11.16 -14.59 -7.81
CA HIS A 389 11.02 -15.12 -6.46
C HIS A 389 11.37 -16.62 -6.44
N PRO A 390 11.79 -17.20 -5.29
CA PRO A 390 12.11 -18.62 -5.19
C PRO A 390 11.00 -19.59 -5.64
N ASP A 391 9.73 -19.17 -5.62
CA ASP A 391 8.59 -19.95 -6.14
C ASP A 391 8.40 -19.83 -7.66
N GLY A 392 9.28 -19.10 -8.36
CA GLY A 392 9.23 -18.88 -9.80
C GLY A 392 8.34 -17.71 -10.23
N SER A 393 7.65 -17.04 -9.32
CA SER A 393 6.88 -15.83 -9.65
C SER A 393 7.80 -14.62 -9.87
N ARG A 394 7.39 -13.66 -10.69
CA ARG A 394 8.13 -12.38 -10.85
C ARG A 394 7.65 -11.39 -9.80
N TRP A 395 8.56 -10.53 -9.34
CA TRP A 395 8.23 -9.42 -8.45
C TRP A 395 9.02 -8.17 -8.85
N GLY A 396 8.58 -7.00 -8.39
CA GLY A 396 9.34 -5.77 -8.59
C GLY A 396 8.70 -4.53 -7.95
N TYR A 397 9.37 -3.41 -8.15
CA TYR A 397 8.90 -2.08 -7.75
C TYR A 397 8.66 -1.19 -8.96
N SER A 398 7.82 -0.17 -8.78
CA SER A 398 7.81 1.03 -9.62
C SER A 398 7.78 2.27 -8.73
N GLY A 399 8.69 3.22 -8.96
CA GLY A 399 8.73 4.51 -8.26
C GLY A 399 8.00 5.59 -9.04
N GLN A 400 7.28 6.46 -8.35
CA GLN A 400 6.57 7.61 -8.91
C GLN A 400 6.81 8.82 -8.02
N GLU A 401 7.17 9.95 -8.60
CA GLU A 401 7.21 11.22 -7.88
C GLU A 401 5.83 11.59 -7.34
N VAL A 402 5.78 12.00 -6.08
CA VAL A 402 4.56 12.47 -5.42
C VAL A 402 4.12 13.76 -6.11
N LEU A 403 2.94 13.73 -6.71
CA LEU A 403 2.35 14.91 -7.34
C LEU A 403 1.84 15.87 -6.25
N SER A 404 2.13 17.16 -6.41
CA SER A 404 1.61 18.22 -5.53
C SER A 404 0.10 18.43 -5.63
N SER A 405 -0.56 17.77 -6.59
CA SER A 405 -2.01 17.79 -6.77
C SER A 405 -2.49 16.46 -7.34
N PRO A 406 -3.73 16.04 -7.02
CA PRO A 406 -4.34 14.87 -7.65
C PRO A 406 -4.34 15.01 -9.17
N ILE A 407 -4.22 13.89 -9.87
CA ILE A 407 -4.31 13.87 -11.33
C ILE A 407 -5.69 14.41 -11.73
N PRO A 408 -5.78 15.55 -12.44
CA PRO A 408 -7.03 16.32 -12.56
C PRO A 408 -8.16 15.61 -13.30
N PHE A 409 -7.86 14.47 -13.94
CA PHE A 409 -8.82 13.70 -14.74
C PHE A 409 -9.33 12.44 -14.05
N ARG A 410 -8.83 12.11 -12.85
CA ARG A 410 -9.22 10.90 -12.12
C ARG A 410 -10.00 11.27 -10.87
N LYS A 411 -11.32 11.16 -10.95
CA LYS A 411 -12.24 11.26 -9.81
C LYS A 411 -12.43 9.90 -9.14
N TYR A 412 -12.47 8.84 -9.94
CA TYR A 412 -12.74 7.49 -9.46
C TYR A 412 -11.51 6.58 -9.58
N GLN A 413 -11.27 5.77 -8.55
CA GLN A 413 -10.34 4.66 -8.59
C GLN A 413 -11.12 3.35 -8.57
N PHE A 414 -11.15 2.65 -9.69
CA PHE A 414 -11.85 1.37 -9.79
C PHE A 414 -11.01 0.25 -9.17
N TYR A 415 -11.68 -0.75 -8.61
CA TYR A 415 -11.04 -1.94 -8.07
C TYR A 415 -11.83 -3.19 -8.41
N GLN A 416 -11.11 -4.29 -8.61
CA GLN A 416 -11.68 -5.61 -8.75
C GLN A 416 -10.96 -6.62 -7.86
N ASN A 417 -11.71 -7.52 -7.23
CA ASN A 417 -11.15 -8.65 -6.50
C ASN A 417 -11.97 -9.91 -6.77
N VAL A 418 -11.33 -10.98 -7.25
CA VAL A 418 -12.01 -12.18 -7.74
C VAL A 418 -11.50 -13.39 -6.97
N PHE A 419 -12.43 -14.22 -6.49
CA PHE A 419 -12.16 -15.54 -5.97
C PHE A 419 -12.93 -16.60 -6.78
N ARG A 420 -12.27 -17.71 -7.13
CA ARG A 420 -12.83 -18.76 -8.00
C ARG A 420 -12.35 -20.15 -7.63
N ASP A 421 -13.16 -21.14 -7.97
CA ASP A 421 -12.86 -22.58 -7.99
C ASP A 421 -13.60 -23.26 -9.16
N ALA A 422 -13.58 -24.59 -9.21
CA ALA A 422 -14.23 -25.38 -10.26
C ALA A 422 -15.78 -25.28 -10.25
N GLU A 423 -16.38 -24.85 -9.14
CA GLU A 423 -17.84 -24.71 -8.97
C GLU A 423 -18.30 -23.26 -9.23
N GLY A 424 -17.41 -22.38 -9.70
CA GLY A 424 -17.69 -20.96 -10.00
C GLY A 424 -16.89 -19.97 -9.16
N GLY A 425 -17.40 -18.76 -8.98
CA GLY A 425 -16.69 -17.75 -8.18
C GLY A 425 -17.53 -16.60 -7.66
N ILE A 426 -16.88 -15.77 -6.86
CA ILE A 426 -17.41 -14.50 -6.33
C ILE A 426 -16.38 -13.43 -6.64
N ALA A 427 -16.85 -12.34 -7.23
CA ALA A 427 -16.04 -11.18 -7.53
C ALA A 427 -16.58 -9.95 -6.80
N ARG A 428 -15.72 -8.97 -6.62
CA ARG A 428 -15.99 -7.62 -6.15
C ARG A 428 -15.57 -6.64 -7.22
N PHE A 429 -16.43 -5.71 -7.61
CA PHE A 429 -16.10 -4.61 -8.52
C PHE A 429 -16.66 -3.28 -8.03
N GLY A 430 -15.83 -2.28 -7.79
CA GLY A 430 -16.31 -1.00 -7.31
C GLY A 430 -15.36 0.13 -7.65
N TYR A 431 -15.63 1.29 -7.07
CA TYR A 431 -14.72 2.43 -7.13
C TYR A 431 -14.72 3.24 -5.84
N PHE A 432 -13.59 3.90 -5.59
CA PHE A 432 -13.45 4.91 -4.54
C PHE A 432 -13.55 6.29 -5.19
N ASP A 433 -14.22 7.22 -4.51
CA ASP A 433 -14.15 8.63 -4.86
C ASP A 433 -12.90 9.19 -4.18
N LEU A 434 -11.94 9.67 -4.96
CA LEU A 434 -10.66 10.15 -4.45
C LEU A 434 -10.81 11.46 -3.65
N THR A 435 -11.99 12.10 -3.69
CA THR A 435 -12.26 13.30 -2.88
C THR A 435 -12.86 13.01 -1.51
N ASP A 436 -13.24 11.76 -1.21
CA ASP A 436 -13.73 11.32 0.11
C ASP A 436 -12.63 10.50 0.81
N GLU A 437 -11.79 11.16 1.61
CA GLU A 437 -10.63 10.58 2.31
C GLU A 437 -10.98 9.50 3.36
N GLU A 438 -12.25 9.25 3.67
CA GLU A 438 -12.68 8.31 4.72
C GLU A 438 -13.11 6.92 4.24
N ARG A 439 -12.93 6.59 2.95
CA ARG A 439 -13.36 5.28 2.44
C ARG A 439 -12.39 4.17 2.83
N THR A 440 -12.66 3.54 3.96
CA THR A 440 -12.00 2.30 4.39
C THR A 440 -12.14 1.21 3.31
N SER A 441 -11.04 0.47 3.08
CA SER A 441 -11.05 -0.71 2.21
C SER A 441 -12.14 -1.70 2.67
N PRO A 442 -12.91 -2.31 1.76
CA PRO A 442 -14.04 -3.15 2.15
C PRO A 442 -13.58 -4.33 3.05
N PRO A 443 -14.23 -4.56 4.21
CA PRO A 443 -13.68 -5.32 5.33
C PRO A 443 -13.63 -6.86 5.20
N THR A 444 -13.50 -7.44 4.01
CA THR A 444 -13.35 -8.91 3.86
C THR A 444 -12.74 -9.28 2.50
N ARG A 445 -11.99 -10.39 2.40
CA ARG A 445 -11.54 -10.92 1.11
C ARG A 445 -12.66 -11.77 0.48
N PRO A 446 -12.87 -11.77 -0.86
CA PRO A 446 -13.93 -12.58 -1.50
C PRO A 446 -13.84 -14.09 -1.17
N GLU A 447 -12.64 -14.56 -0.86
CA GLU A 447 -12.29 -15.90 -0.40
C GLU A 447 -13.11 -16.33 0.84
N SER A 448 -13.26 -15.44 1.83
CA SER A 448 -13.98 -15.76 3.06
C SER A 448 -15.47 -15.94 2.80
N LEU A 449 -16.02 -15.16 1.86
CA LEU A 449 -17.43 -15.23 1.51
C LEU A 449 -17.81 -16.55 0.83
N ARG A 450 -16.93 -17.14 0.00
CA ARG A 450 -17.28 -18.35 -0.77
C ARG A 450 -17.37 -19.60 0.08
N TYR A 451 -16.44 -19.79 1.03
CA TYR A 451 -16.39 -21.00 1.84
C TYR A 451 -17.33 -20.98 3.05
N GLU A 452 -17.84 -19.81 3.42
CA GLU A 452 -18.87 -19.66 4.43
C GLU A 452 -20.24 -20.14 3.92
N ASN A 453 -21.11 -20.58 4.84
CA ASN A 453 -22.49 -20.98 4.54
C ASN A 453 -23.25 -19.93 3.72
N LYS A 454 -22.94 -18.64 3.94
CA LYS A 454 -23.51 -17.49 3.24
C LYS A 454 -23.21 -17.50 1.74
N GLY A 455 -21.97 -17.81 1.35
CA GLY A 455 -21.58 -17.90 -0.06
C GLY A 455 -22.33 -19.00 -0.78
N LYS A 456 -22.42 -20.19 -0.18
CA LYS A 456 -23.19 -21.30 -0.73
C LYS A 456 -24.66 -20.94 -0.92
N ILE A 457 -25.26 -20.25 0.05
CA ILE A 457 -26.64 -19.78 -0.04
C ILE A 457 -26.80 -18.77 -1.19
N TRP A 458 -25.96 -17.73 -1.29
CA TRP A 458 -26.02 -16.78 -2.40
C TRP A 458 -25.89 -17.46 -3.76
N LEU A 459 -24.90 -18.32 -3.95
CA LEU A 459 -24.65 -18.99 -5.23
C LEU A 459 -25.80 -19.94 -5.64
N SER A 460 -26.59 -20.42 -4.67
CA SER A 460 -27.80 -21.21 -4.94
C SER A 460 -29.00 -20.38 -5.43
N LEU A 461 -28.94 -19.05 -5.29
CA LEU A 461 -30.01 -18.09 -5.55
C LEU A 461 -29.89 -17.38 -6.90
N THR A 462 -29.62 -18.14 -7.96
CA THR A 462 -29.75 -17.65 -9.36
C THR A 462 -31.20 -17.32 -9.73
N MET A 463 -32.16 -17.82 -8.95
CA MET A 463 -33.58 -17.52 -9.02
C MET A 463 -34.16 -17.47 -7.59
N PRO A 464 -35.27 -16.74 -7.36
CA PRO A 464 -36.02 -16.81 -6.12
C PRO A 464 -36.29 -18.25 -5.72
N SER A 465 -35.96 -18.59 -4.48
CA SER A 465 -36.08 -19.95 -3.97
C SER A 465 -36.68 -19.94 -2.56
N THR A 466 -37.49 -20.94 -2.26
CA THR A 466 -37.99 -21.22 -0.90
C THR A 466 -36.86 -21.71 0.00
N LEU A 467 -37.08 -21.69 1.31
CA LEU A 467 -36.11 -22.22 2.28
C LEU A 467 -35.74 -23.68 1.99
N ASP A 468 -36.73 -24.50 1.62
CA ASP A 468 -36.55 -25.92 1.34
C ASP A 468 -35.70 -26.14 0.08
N GLU A 469 -35.92 -25.35 -0.97
CA GLU A 469 -35.12 -25.39 -2.20
C GLU A 469 -33.68 -24.96 -1.95
N ILE A 470 -33.45 -23.92 -1.14
CA ILE A 470 -32.09 -23.50 -0.75
C ILE A 470 -31.41 -24.61 0.04
N GLN A 471 -32.10 -25.24 0.97
CA GLN A 471 -31.59 -26.38 1.74
C GLN A 471 -31.16 -27.52 0.82
N ILE A 472 -32.00 -27.89 -0.15
CA ILE A 472 -31.71 -28.95 -1.12
C ILE A 472 -30.49 -28.59 -1.97
N LYS A 473 -30.43 -27.38 -2.52
CA LYS A 473 -29.33 -26.93 -3.40
C LYS A 473 -27.99 -26.83 -2.68
N THR A 474 -28.00 -26.42 -1.41
CA THR A 474 -26.76 -26.19 -0.63
C THR A 474 -26.30 -27.42 0.13
N GLY A 475 -27.17 -28.40 0.38
CA GLY A 475 -26.89 -29.56 1.22
C GLY A 475 -26.72 -29.23 2.71
N LEU A 476 -27.02 -28.00 3.13
CA LEU A 476 -26.91 -27.54 4.51
C LEU A 476 -28.13 -28.00 5.33
N SER A 477 -27.99 -28.07 6.66
CA SER A 477 -29.14 -28.33 7.53
C SER A 477 -30.08 -27.12 7.54
N ARG A 478 -31.38 -27.37 7.75
CA ARG A 478 -32.41 -26.32 7.77
C ARG A 478 -32.06 -25.18 8.75
N ASP A 479 -31.58 -25.52 9.94
CA ASP A 479 -31.20 -24.54 10.97
C ASP A 479 -30.04 -23.65 10.54
N VAL A 480 -29.05 -24.23 9.84
CA VAL A 480 -27.90 -23.48 9.31
C VAL A 480 -28.36 -22.53 8.20
N VAL A 481 -29.20 -23.01 7.27
CA VAL A 481 -29.76 -22.17 6.20
C VAL A 481 -30.58 -21.02 6.79
N GLN A 482 -31.47 -21.32 7.74
CA GLN A 482 -32.32 -20.32 8.37
C GLN A 482 -31.51 -19.26 9.13
N SER A 483 -30.50 -19.69 9.90
CA SER A 483 -29.61 -18.80 10.64
C SER A 483 -28.87 -17.84 9.69
N ALA A 484 -28.25 -18.39 8.64
CA ALA A 484 -27.54 -17.59 7.66
C ALA A 484 -28.47 -16.64 6.87
N ILE A 485 -29.67 -17.09 6.48
CA ILE A 485 -30.67 -16.24 5.83
C ILE A 485 -31.08 -15.08 6.75
N ASN A 486 -31.33 -15.34 8.03
CA ASN A 486 -31.70 -14.31 8.99
C ASN A 486 -30.58 -13.27 9.14
N GLU A 487 -29.33 -13.73 9.22
CA GLU A 487 -28.17 -12.87 9.29
C GLU A 487 -28.05 -12.00 8.02
N MET A 488 -28.05 -12.62 6.84
CA MET A 488 -27.91 -11.94 5.54
C MET A 488 -29.06 -10.97 5.26
N SER A 489 -30.28 -11.29 5.71
CA SER A 489 -31.44 -10.39 5.59
C SER A 489 -31.34 -9.18 6.52
N GLY A 490 -30.59 -9.30 7.64
CA GLY A 490 -30.36 -8.23 8.61
C GLY A 490 -29.23 -7.26 8.24
N TRP A 491 -28.50 -7.51 7.16
CA TRP A 491 -27.47 -6.61 6.68
C TRP A 491 -28.05 -5.28 6.21
N ASN A 492 -27.23 -4.23 6.21
CA ASN A 492 -27.57 -2.94 5.61
C ASN A 492 -26.58 -2.64 4.47
N PRO A 493 -26.98 -2.72 3.19
CA PRO A 493 -28.29 -3.15 2.71
C PRO A 493 -28.44 -4.67 2.87
N PRO A 494 -29.67 -5.21 2.86
CA PRO A 494 -29.90 -6.65 3.02
C PRO A 494 -29.18 -7.45 1.92
N GLY A 495 -28.46 -8.50 2.28
CA GLY A 495 -27.84 -9.45 1.36
C GLY A 495 -28.86 -10.38 0.68
N LEU A 496 -30.03 -10.53 1.28
CA LEU A 496 -31.19 -11.27 0.77
C LEU A 496 -32.46 -10.44 0.95
N ILE A 497 -33.38 -10.57 -0.01
CA ILE A 497 -34.69 -9.93 0.00
C ILE A 497 -35.74 -11.04 0.02
N ARG A 498 -36.58 -11.07 1.05
CA ARG A 498 -37.74 -11.96 1.07
C ARG A 498 -38.90 -11.33 0.30
N LYS A 499 -39.48 -12.08 -0.65
CA LYS A 499 -40.73 -11.75 -1.34
C LYS A 499 -41.65 -12.95 -1.19
N ASP A 500 -42.76 -12.77 -0.49
CA ASP A 500 -43.66 -13.86 -0.10
C ASP A 500 -42.89 -14.96 0.66
N ASP A 501 -42.96 -16.21 0.21
CA ASP A 501 -42.22 -17.35 0.79
C ASP A 501 -40.92 -17.69 0.05
N GLN A 502 -40.44 -16.77 -0.79
CA GLN A 502 -39.20 -16.93 -1.54
C GLN A 502 -38.15 -15.89 -1.12
N TYR A 503 -36.89 -16.30 -1.22
CA TYR A 503 -35.72 -15.47 -0.99
C TYR A 503 -35.05 -15.17 -2.32
N LEU A 504 -34.70 -13.91 -2.53
CA LEU A 504 -33.97 -13.40 -3.67
C LEU A 504 -32.64 -12.82 -3.20
N SER A 505 -31.56 -13.08 -3.95
CA SER A 505 -30.29 -12.40 -3.72
C SER A 505 -30.39 -10.91 -4.04
N SER A 506 -29.92 -10.03 -3.15
CA SER A 506 -29.78 -8.60 -3.49
C SER A 506 -28.58 -8.32 -4.39
N ILE A 507 -27.67 -9.28 -4.46
CA ILE A 507 -26.47 -9.31 -5.30
C ILE A 507 -26.77 -10.08 -6.60
N PRO A 508 -26.34 -9.60 -7.77
CA PRO A 508 -26.52 -10.35 -9.01
C PRO A 508 -25.68 -11.64 -9.00
N ILE A 509 -26.34 -12.77 -9.25
CA ILE A 509 -25.72 -14.09 -9.42
C ILE A 509 -26.02 -14.57 -10.85
N PHE A 510 -24.99 -14.66 -11.68
CA PHE A 510 -25.11 -15.11 -13.06
C PHE A 510 -25.15 -16.63 -13.14
N THR A 511 -26.04 -17.16 -13.98
CA THR A 511 -25.97 -18.57 -14.39
C THR A 511 -24.85 -18.79 -15.42
N GLU A 512 -24.44 -20.04 -15.63
CA GLU A 512 -23.50 -20.39 -16.70
C GLU A 512 -24.01 -19.91 -18.07
N HIS A 513 -25.32 -20.02 -18.33
CA HIS A 513 -25.93 -19.53 -19.56
C HIS A 513 -25.89 -18.00 -19.69
N ASP A 514 -26.13 -17.26 -18.59
CA ASP A 514 -26.02 -15.80 -18.60
C ASP A 514 -24.60 -15.37 -18.96
N LEU A 515 -23.61 -16.03 -18.36
CA LEU A 515 -22.21 -15.78 -18.67
C LEU A 515 -21.86 -16.15 -20.11
N GLU A 516 -22.36 -17.26 -20.64
CA GLU A 516 -22.12 -17.65 -22.03
C GLU A 516 -22.59 -16.57 -23.01
N LEU A 517 -23.77 -15.98 -22.77
CA LEU A 517 -24.32 -14.89 -23.58
C LEU A 517 -23.48 -13.61 -23.45
N LEU A 518 -23.22 -13.20 -22.21
CA LEU A 518 -22.51 -11.95 -21.92
C LEU A 518 -21.05 -12.01 -22.36
N LEU A 519 -20.33 -13.08 -22.02
CA LEU A 519 -18.90 -13.23 -22.30
C LEU A 519 -18.61 -13.22 -23.80
N ARG A 520 -19.43 -13.87 -24.64
CA ARG A 520 -19.26 -13.78 -26.10
C ARG A 520 -19.35 -12.35 -26.61
N LYS A 521 -20.28 -11.56 -26.06
CA LYS A 521 -20.47 -10.15 -26.46
C LYS A 521 -19.34 -9.28 -25.90
N THR A 522 -19.00 -9.42 -24.63
CA THR A 522 -17.95 -8.63 -23.98
C THR A 522 -16.56 -8.97 -24.52
N ASP A 523 -16.30 -10.22 -24.88
CA ASP A 523 -15.04 -10.65 -25.49
C ASP A 523 -14.81 -10.00 -26.86
N ARG A 524 -15.85 -9.91 -27.69
CA ARG A 524 -15.80 -9.18 -28.96
C ARG A 524 -15.54 -7.68 -28.76
N ILE A 525 -16.15 -7.07 -27.75
CA ILE A 525 -15.90 -5.66 -27.42
C ILE A 525 -14.46 -5.49 -26.94
N ALA A 526 -13.99 -6.40 -26.08
CA ALA A 526 -12.63 -6.41 -25.57
C ALA A 526 -11.58 -6.56 -26.67
N GLU A 527 -11.84 -7.36 -27.69
CA GLU A 527 -10.98 -7.48 -28.88
C GLU A 527 -10.85 -6.14 -29.62
N ILE A 528 -11.94 -5.39 -29.76
CA ILE A 528 -11.94 -4.06 -30.40
C ILE A 528 -11.12 -3.10 -29.56
N ILE A 529 -11.37 -3.05 -28.25
CA ILE A 529 -10.65 -2.19 -27.31
C ILE A 529 -9.16 -2.54 -27.30
N PHE A 530 -8.81 -3.82 -27.24
CA PHE A 530 -7.42 -4.27 -27.24
C PHE A 530 -6.67 -3.79 -28.49
N LYS A 531 -7.29 -3.92 -29.67
CA LYS A 531 -6.71 -3.51 -30.96
C LYS A 531 -6.62 -2.00 -31.15
N GLN A 532 -7.61 -1.24 -30.68
CA GLN A 532 -7.73 0.19 -30.94
C GLN A 532 -7.24 1.09 -29.80
N VAL A 533 -7.16 0.55 -28.58
CA VAL A 533 -6.82 1.28 -27.36
C VAL A 533 -5.55 0.71 -26.73
N SER A 534 -5.57 -0.55 -26.26
CA SER A 534 -4.46 -1.10 -25.48
C SER A 534 -3.14 -1.17 -26.27
N ILE A 535 -3.13 -1.79 -27.45
CA ILE A 535 -1.91 -1.91 -28.27
C ILE A 535 -1.40 -0.52 -28.74
N PRO A 536 -2.25 0.39 -29.28
CA PRO A 536 -1.77 1.69 -29.73
C PRO A 536 -1.31 2.59 -28.58
N MET A 537 -2.00 2.58 -27.44
CA MET A 537 -1.60 3.32 -26.24
C MET A 537 -0.22 2.90 -25.77
N GLU A 538 0.00 1.60 -25.66
CA GLU A 538 1.27 1.03 -25.22
C GLU A 538 2.42 1.39 -26.16
N LYS A 539 2.21 1.30 -27.49
CA LYS A 539 3.20 1.74 -28.49
C LYS A 539 3.52 3.24 -28.38
N GLU A 540 2.53 4.06 -28.07
CA GLU A 540 2.73 5.51 -27.88
C GLU A 540 3.48 5.80 -26.58
N MET A 541 3.17 5.10 -25.49
CA MET A 541 3.90 5.19 -24.21
C MET A 541 5.36 4.76 -24.34
N GLU A 542 5.63 3.69 -25.10
CA GLU A 542 6.98 3.21 -25.40
C GLU A 542 7.75 4.25 -26.23
N ALA A 543 7.14 4.73 -27.32
CA ALA A 543 7.75 5.72 -28.20
C ALA A 543 8.07 7.02 -27.44
N GLU A 544 7.19 7.47 -26.57
CA GLU A 544 7.40 8.68 -25.77
C GLU A 544 8.43 8.47 -24.66
N GLY A 545 8.39 7.34 -23.95
CA GLY A 545 9.41 6.98 -22.96
C GLY A 545 10.81 6.96 -23.57
N LYS A 546 10.95 6.38 -24.78
CA LYS A 546 12.21 6.39 -25.53
C LYS A 546 12.69 7.80 -25.89
N LYS A 547 11.80 8.72 -26.26
CA LYS A 547 12.16 10.13 -26.52
C LYS A 547 12.67 10.84 -25.27
N LEU A 548 12.15 10.47 -24.10
CA LEU A 548 12.57 10.99 -22.80
C LEU A 548 13.84 10.30 -22.26
N GLY A 549 14.42 9.36 -23.02
CA GLY A 549 15.60 8.59 -22.61
C GLY A 549 15.32 7.53 -21.56
N LEU A 550 14.04 7.24 -21.27
CA LEU A 550 13.67 6.19 -20.33
C LEU A 550 14.01 4.81 -20.89
N ARG A 551 14.42 3.92 -20.00
CA ARG A 551 14.68 2.51 -20.32
C ARG A 551 13.41 1.66 -20.31
N TYR A 552 12.39 2.13 -19.59
CA TYR A 552 11.07 1.54 -19.52
C TYR A 552 10.09 2.41 -20.31
N PRO A 553 8.99 1.85 -20.84
CA PRO A 553 7.87 2.65 -21.32
C PRO A 553 7.40 3.63 -20.25
N LEU A 554 6.72 4.71 -20.63
CA LEU A 554 6.02 5.53 -19.64
C LEU A 554 5.06 4.69 -18.80
N SER A 555 4.88 5.07 -17.54
CA SER A 555 3.94 4.40 -16.62
C SER A 555 2.58 4.24 -17.27
N SER A 556 1.90 3.11 -17.05
CA SER A 556 0.47 2.97 -17.35
C SER A 556 -0.41 3.45 -16.17
N GLY A 557 0.16 4.27 -15.26
CA GLY A 557 -0.34 4.56 -13.91
C GLY A 557 -1.76 5.11 -13.81
N THR A 558 -2.31 5.68 -14.88
CA THR A 558 -3.76 5.77 -15.06
C THR A 558 -4.18 4.78 -16.12
N SER A 559 -4.97 3.78 -15.73
CA SER A 559 -5.59 2.93 -16.73
C SER A 559 -6.51 3.85 -17.56
N ALA A 560 -6.28 3.91 -18.88
CA ALA A 560 -7.22 4.56 -19.80
C ALA A 560 -8.66 4.07 -19.53
N ARG A 561 -8.77 2.82 -19.05
CA ARG A 561 -9.98 2.19 -18.56
C ARG A 561 -10.70 2.98 -17.47
N ASP A 562 -10.04 3.31 -16.37
CA ASP A 562 -10.68 3.97 -15.23
C ASP A 562 -11.28 5.31 -15.68
N ILE A 563 -10.53 6.06 -16.49
CA ILE A 563 -10.98 7.33 -17.05
C ILE A 563 -12.15 7.11 -18.02
N ALA A 564 -12.11 6.06 -18.86
CA ALA A 564 -13.21 5.73 -19.77
C ALA A 564 -14.50 5.40 -19.01
N LEU A 565 -14.42 4.59 -17.95
CA LEU A 565 -15.56 4.27 -17.09
C LEU A 565 -16.07 5.52 -16.37
N GLN A 566 -15.19 6.39 -15.90
CA GLN A 566 -15.58 7.68 -15.33
C GLN A 566 -16.35 8.54 -16.34
N ILE A 567 -15.86 8.68 -17.58
CA ILE A 567 -16.56 9.42 -18.64
C ILE A 567 -17.98 8.87 -18.83
N LEU A 568 -18.14 7.55 -18.91
CA LEU A 568 -19.46 6.93 -19.10
C LEU A 568 -20.38 7.07 -17.88
N ILE A 569 -19.83 7.14 -16.67
CA ILE A 569 -20.59 7.46 -15.45
C ILE A 569 -21.06 8.92 -15.47
N GLU A 570 -20.17 9.85 -15.82
CA GLU A 570 -20.47 11.29 -15.91
C GLU A 570 -21.49 11.61 -17.02
N GLU A 571 -21.52 10.78 -18.07
CA GLU A 571 -22.52 10.83 -19.14
C GLU A 571 -23.83 10.09 -18.81
N GLU A 572 -23.97 9.55 -17.59
CA GLU A 572 -25.13 8.79 -17.12
C GLU A 572 -25.45 7.51 -17.95
N LEU A 573 -24.47 7.02 -18.71
CA LEU A 573 -24.57 5.75 -19.46
C LEU A 573 -24.34 4.53 -18.56
N LEU A 574 -23.53 4.72 -17.52
CA LEU A 574 -23.34 3.77 -16.42
C LEU A 574 -23.86 4.39 -15.14
N THR A 575 -24.41 3.56 -14.27
CA THR A 575 -24.96 4.03 -13.00
C THR A 575 -23.86 4.16 -11.95
N THR A 576 -23.87 5.27 -11.22
CA THR A 576 -23.01 5.47 -10.04
C THR A 576 -23.37 4.45 -8.95
N ALA A 577 -22.37 4.00 -8.19
CA ALA A 577 -22.65 3.23 -6.98
C ALA A 577 -23.41 4.13 -5.98
N PRO A 578 -24.54 3.68 -5.39
CA PRO A 578 -25.23 4.48 -4.39
C PRO A 578 -24.35 4.64 -3.14
N PRO A 579 -24.10 5.87 -2.66
CA PRO A 579 -23.47 6.08 -1.36
C PRO A 579 -24.48 5.83 -0.23
N PRO A 580 -24.07 5.38 0.98
CA PRO A 580 -22.96 4.52 1.36
C PRO A 580 -23.51 3.15 1.78
N VAL A 581 -23.19 2.09 1.04
CA VAL A 581 -23.56 0.73 1.47
C VAL A 581 -22.30 -0.12 1.72
N PRO A 582 -22.08 -0.61 2.97
CA PRO A 582 -20.90 -1.39 3.38
C PRO A 582 -20.59 -2.60 2.48
N TRP A 583 -21.60 -3.10 1.79
CA TRP A 583 -21.49 -4.13 0.74
C TRP A 583 -22.07 -3.51 -0.53
N ASN A 584 -21.24 -2.73 -1.22
CA ASN A 584 -21.58 -2.08 -2.48
C ASN A 584 -21.93 -3.13 -3.55
N PHE A 585 -22.64 -2.67 -4.58
CA PHE A 585 -22.96 -3.27 -5.88
C PHE A 585 -21.90 -4.18 -6.53
N GLY A 586 -20.69 -4.18 -6.00
CA GLY A 586 -19.55 -4.91 -6.52
C GLY A 586 -19.53 -6.38 -6.24
N VAL A 587 -20.20 -6.89 -5.22
CA VAL A 587 -20.24 -8.35 -5.05
C VAL A 587 -21.12 -8.93 -6.15
N TRP A 588 -20.58 -9.87 -6.91
CA TRP A 588 -21.35 -10.68 -7.84
C TRP A 588 -20.80 -12.09 -7.86
N GLY A 589 -21.67 -13.04 -8.20
CA GLY A 589 -21.31 -14.44 -8.25
C GLY A 589 -21.64 -15.04 -9.59
N TRP A 590 -21.04 -16.19 -9.85
CA TRP A 590 -21.51 -17.07 -10.90
C TRP A 590 -21.42 -18.52 -10.47
N ASN A 591 -22.29 -19.33 -11.06
CA ASN A 591 -22.30 -20.77 -10.88
C ASN A 591 -21.80 -21.44 -12.16
N GLY A 592 -20.88 -22.39 -12.02
CA GLY A 592 -20.26 -23.12 -13.12
C GLY A 592 -18.92 -22.52 -13.58
N GLU A 593 -18.31 -23.19 -14.55
CA GLU A 593 -16.95 -22.88 -15.00
C GLU A 593 -16.93 -21.74 -16.03
N LEU A 594 -15.94 -20.85 -15.92
CA LEU A 594 -15.69 -19.79 -16.91
C LEU A 594 -14.81 -20.35 -18.05
N LYS A 595 -15.44 -20.94 -19.07
CA LYS A 595 -14.74 -21.64 -20.18
C LYS A 595 -13.67 -20.81 -20.92
N MET A 596 -13.82 -19.49 -21.03
CA MET A 596 -12.82 -18.63 -21.69
C MET A 596 -11.42 -18.70 -21.07
N TRP A 597 -11.28 -19.15 -19.83
CA TRP A 597 -10.00 -19.16 -19.13
C TRP A 597 -9.16 -20.41 -19.38
N GLU A 598 -9.78 -21.57 -19.59
CA GLU A 598 -9.06 -22.82 -19.90
C GLU A 598 -8.49 -22.78 -21.32
N GLU A 599 -9.26 -22.26 -22.27
CA GLU A 599 -8.82 -22.09 -23.66
C GLU A 599 -7.62 -21.13 -23.75
N ARG A 600 -7.61 -20.04 -22.96
CA ARG A 600 -6.49 -19.09 -22.93
C ARG A 600 -5.26 -19.62 -22.19
N LYS A 601 -5.41 -20.43 -21.14
CA LYS A 601 -4.28 -21.14 -20.50
C LYS A 601 -3.60 -22.12 -21.46
N ALA A 602 -4.35 -22.69 -22.40
CA ALA A 602 -3.81 -23.58 -23.43
C ALA A 602 -3.11 -22.84 -24.58
N GLU A 603 -3.37 -21.54 -24.76
CA GLU A 603 -2.84 -20.70 -25.85
C GLU A 603 -1.58 -19.89 -25.47
N GLY A 604 -1.02 -20.05 -24.27
CA GLY A 604 0.20 -19.36 -23.84
C GLY A 604 0.64 -19.67 -22.42
#